data_AF-A0A7M5VAD5-F1
#
_entry.id   AF-A0A7M5VAD5-F1
#
_cell.length_a   1.000
_cell.length_b   1.000
_cell.length_c   1.000
_cell.angle_alpha   90.00
_cell.angle_beta   90.00
_cell.angle_gamma   90.00
#
_symmetry.space_group_name_H-M   'P 1'
#
loop_
_entity.id
_entity.type
_entity.pdbx_description
1 polymer ?
#
loop_
_entity_poly.entity_id
_entity_poly.type
_entity_poly.pdbx_seq_one_letter_code
_entity_poly.pdbx_strand_id
1 'polypeptide(L)'
;MKIVIVSLALLAVAAALKVGTETGTTPPAVPCPDSLCHGKADGNFQYIYYGRLNKNYFLQCSNGLAYCQACWPLSLEFSENCNQCLYSKHDDCVTTQKWHPATTFACSDKCPARGPHFSGNIEDPHNPHQYIACFHGQTVGCIACPKGLEFNEEWNACLFKGKFKTEPDH
;
A
#
# COMPACT_ATOMS: atom_id res chain seq x y z
N MET A 1 64.12 38.17 7.78
CA MET A 1 64.27 36.83 8.39
C MET A 1 62.88 36.22 8.52
N LYS A 2 62.73 34.93 8.19
CA LYS A 2 61.56 34.30 7.56
C LYS A 2 60.22 34.42 8.30
N ILE A 3 59.18 34.84 7.57
CA ILE A 3 57.76 34.68 7.94
C ILE A 3 57.38 33.23 7.65
N VAL A 4 56.93 32.49 8.67
CA VAL A 4 56.41 31.13 8.53
C VAL A 4 54.89 31.23 8.40
N ILE A 5 54.38 31.05 7.19
CA ILE A 5 52.95 30.91 6.92
C ILE A 5 52.60 29.44 7.16
N VAL A 6 51.89 29.16 8.25
CA VAL A 6 51.30 27.84 8.49
C VAL A 6 49.93 27.84 7.83
N SER A 7 49.84 27.28 6.63
CA SER A 7 48.58 26.90 5.98
C SER A 7 48.48 25.38 6.00
N LEU A 8 47.40 24.82 6.53
CA LEU A 8 46.79 23.55 6.10
C LEU A 8 45.52 23.33 6.96
N ALA A 9 44.36 23.71 6.42
CA ALA A 9 43.38 22.83 5.76
C ALA A 9 42.32 22.30 6.76
N LEU A 10 41.21 23.05 6.88
CA LEU A 10 39.97 22.54 7.46
C LEU A 10 39.41 21.46 6.52
N LEU A 11 39.47 20.18 6.92
CA LEU A 11 38.63 19.15 6.32
C LEU A 11 37.19 19.37 6.79
N ALA A 12 36.37 19.99 5.94
CA ALA A 12 34.93 19.93 6.08
C ALA A 12 34.48 18.51 5.71
N VAL A 13 34.20 17.68 6.71
CA VAL A 13 33.54 16.39 6.49
C VAL A 13 32.07 16.69 6.20
N ALA A 14 31.72 16.76 4.91
CA ALA A 14 30.33 16.75 4.50
C ALA A 14 29.75 15.37 4.83
N ALA A 15 29.02 15.29 5.95
CA ALA A 15 28.17 14.14 6.23
C ALA A 15 27.06 14.14 5.17
N ALA A 16 27.23 13.33 4.14
CA ALA A 16 26.16 13.03 3.20
C ALA A 16 25.03 12.36 4.00
N LEU A 17 23.93 13.09 4.22
CA LEU A 17 22.67 12.49 4.62
C LEU A 17 22.31 11.49 3.54
N LYS A 18 22.55 10.21 3.80
CA LYS A 18 21.94 9.14 3.04
C LYS A 18 20.44 9.28 3.27
N VAL A 19 19.74 9.89 2.31
CA VAL A 19 18.32 9.67 2.13
C VAL A 19 18.20 8.17 1.91
N GLY A 20 17.76 7.46 2.94
CA GLY A 20 17.47 6.04 2.85
C GLY A 20 16.39 5.89 1.81
N THR A 21 16.72 5.26 0.68
CA THR A 21 15.74 4.53 -0.13
C THR A 21 15.14 3.48 0.78
N GLU A 22 13.98 3.77 1.35
CA GLU A 22 13.18 2.80 2.09
C GLU A 22 12.73 1.72 1.10
N THR A 23 13.48 0.62 1.07
CA THR A 23 12.99 -0.66 0.57
C THR A 23 11.73 -0.98 1.37
N GLY A 24 10.58 -1.03 0.69
CA GLY A 24 9.24 -1.06 1.24
C GLY A 24 9.07 -2.05 2.39
N THR A 25 9.03 -1.54 3.61
CA THR A 25 8.61 -2.34 4.76
C THR A 25 7.11 -2.60 4.64
N THR A 26 6.65 -3.81 4.95
CA THR A 26 5.21 -4.13 4.98
C THR A 26 4.48 -3.03 5.78
N PRO A 27 3.44 -2.38 5.22
CA PRO A 27 2.77 -1.29 5.89
C PRO A 27 2.27 -1.77 7.27
N PRO A 28 2.49 -0.99 8.35
CA PRO A 28 2.18 -1.43 9.70
C PRO A 28 0.68 -1.70 9.82
N ALA A 29 0.31 -2.88 10.31
CA ALA A 29 -1.08 -3.23 10.51
C ALA A 29 -1.78 -2.19 11.40
N VAL A 30 -2.95 -1.72 10.97
CA VAL A 30 -3.78 -0.77 11.72
C VAL A 30 -4.91 -1.50 12.44
N PRO A 31 -5.41 -0.97 13.58
CA PRO A 31 -6.59 -1.53 14.24
C PRO A 31 -7.79 -1.58 13.28
N CYS A 32 -8.42 -2.74 13.15
CA CYS A 32 -9.54 -2.94 12.23
C CYS A 32 -10.70 -3.70 12.87
N PRO A 33 -11.40 -3.14 13.87
CA PRO A 33 -12.58 -3.79 14.41
C PRO A 33 -13.78 -3.66 13.45
N ASP A 34 -14.62 -4.70 13.39
CA ASP A 34 -15.85 -4.71 12.58
C ASP A 34 -16.81 -3.56 12.90
N SER A 35 -16.72 -3.01 14.11
CA SER A 35 -17.48 -1.82 14.52
C SER A 35 -17.25 -0.61 13.61
N LEU A 36 -16.14 -0.55 12.87
CA LEU A 36 -15.90 0.47 11.84
C LEU A 36 -16.92 0.42 10.69
N CYS A 37 -17.48 -0.76 10.42
CA CYS A 37 -18.48 -0.99 9.37
C CYS A 37 -19.93 -0.97 9.88
N HIS A 38 -20.16 -0.71 11.17
CA HIS A 38 -21.51 -0.67 11.71
C HIS A 38 -22.35 0.45 11.06
N GLY A 39 -23.47 0.07 10.44
CA GLY A 39 -24.37 0.99 9.75
C GLY A 39 -23.84 1.52 8.41
N LYS A 40 -22.70 1.01 7.92
CA LYS A 40 -22.18 1.30 6.58
C LYS A 40 -22.71 0.26 5.59
N ALA A 41 -22.95 0.71 4.36
CA ALA A 41 -23.15 -0.20 3.23
C ALA A 41 -21.81 -0.82 2.80
N ASP A 42 -21.87 -1.86 1.98
CA ASP A 42 -20.69 -2.44 1.35
C ASP A 42 -20.00 -1.39 0.46
N GLY A 43 -18.67 -1.30 0.57
CA GLY A 43 -17.88 -0.30 -0.13
C GLY A 43 -16.59 0.08 0.58
N ASN A 44 -15.88 1.06 0.02
CA ASN A 44 -14.62 1.57 0.55
C ASN A 44 -14.80 2.99 1.08
N PHE A 45 -14.20 3.28 2.23
CA PHE A 45 -14.34 4.51 2.98
C PHE A 45 -12.98 4.97 3.51
N GLN A 46 -12.87 6.25 3.84
CA GLN A 46 -11.72 6.74 4.59
C GLN A 46 -11.54 5.97 5.90
N TYR A 47 -10.29 5.56 6.19
CA TYR A 47 -9.97 4.94 7.46
C TYR A 47 -9.89 6.02 8.56
N ILE A 48 -10.85 5.98 9.49
CA ILE A 48 -10.90 6.86 10.65
C ILE A 48 -10.98 5.99 11.90
N TYR A 49 -9.99 6.11 12.79
CA TYR A 49 -9.96 5.37 14.05
C TYR A 49 -9.79 6.34 15.22
N TYR A 50 -10.68 6.26 16.21
CA TYR A 50 -10.79 7.24 17.32
C TYR A 50 -10.78 8.71 16.85
N GLY A 51 -11.53 9.01 15.78
CA GLY A 51 -11.63 10.37 15.22
C GLY A 51 -10.37 10.84 14.49
N ARG A 52 -9.37 9.98 14.27
CA ARG A 52 -8.14 10.30 13.56
C ARG A 52 -8.17 9.66 12.17
N LEU A 53 -8.10 10.49 11.15
CA LEU A 53 -7.93 10.05 9.76
C LEU A 53 -6.50 9.53 9.58
N ASN A 54 -6.37 8.29 9.08
CA ASN A 54 -5.12 7.84 8.49
C ASN A 54 -5.31 7.77 6.97
N LYS A 55 -4.85 8.83 6.30
CA LYS A 55 -5.04 9.00 4.85
C LYS A 55 -4.39 7.89 4.02
N ASN A 56 -3.37 7.23 4.56
CA ASN A 56 -2.64 6.17 3.88
C ASN A 56 -3.29 4.80 4.06
N TYR A 57 -4.50 4.74 4.61
CA TYR A 57 -5.29 3.53 4.78
C TYR A 57 -6.73 3.81 4.38
N PHE A 58 -7.45 2.76 4.01
CA PHE A 58 -8.88 2.80 3.76
C PHE A 58 -9.58 1.62 4.41
N LEU A 59 -10.86 1.83 4.74
CA LEU A 59 -11.75 0.83 5.29
C LEU A 59 -12.58 0.25 4.14
N GLN A 60 -12.55 -1.04 3.95
CA GLN A 60 -13.48 -1.77 3.11
C GLN A 60 -14.51 -2.47 3.99
N CYS A 61 -15.79 -2.29 3.69
CA CYS A 61 -16.91 -2.96 4.35
C CYS A 61 -17.53 -3.98 3.42
N SER A 62 -17.81 -5.17 3.93
CA SER A 62 -18.55 -6.22 3.23
C SER A 62 -19.38 -7.02 4.23
N ASN A 63 -20.71 -7.01 4.08
CA ASN A 63 -21.67 -7.68 4.96
C ASN A 63 -21.48 -7.32 6.45
N GLY A 64 -21.10 -6.06 6.73
CA GLY A 64 -20.84 -5.58 8.08
C GLY A 64 -19.47 -5.92 8.66
N LEU A 65 -18.62 -6.66 7.93
CA LEU A 65 -17.23 -6.95 8.31
C LEU A 65 -16.28 -5.86 7.83
N ALA A 66 -15.26 -5.55 8.64
CA ALA A 66 -14.25 -4.53 8.34
C ALA A 66 -12.94 -5.13 7.82
N TYR A 67 -12.44 -4.56 6.72
CA TYR A 67 -11.14 -4.88 6.14
C TYR A 67 -10.36 -3.59 5.96
N CYS A 68 -9.26 -3.41 6.70
CA CYS A 68 -8.49 -2.17 6.68
C CYS A 68 -7.24 -2.37 5.84
N GLN A 69 -7.17 -1.64 4.76
CA GLN A 69 -6.17 -1.81 3.71
C GLN A 69 -5.24 -0.59 3.70
N ALA A 70 -3.96 -0.82 3.47
CA ALA A 70 -3.02 0.28 3.24
C ALA A 70 -3.15 0.77 1.79
N CYS A 71 -3.07 2.08 1.59
CA CYS A 71 -2.61 2.63 0.34
C CYS A 71 -1.12 2.34 0.19
N TRP A 72 -0.74 1.79 -0.96
CA TRP A 72 0.66 1.49 -1.24
C TRP A 72 1.15 2.14 -2.54
N PRO A 73 2.33 2.79 -2.53
CA PRO A 73 3.22 3.04 -1.39
C PRO A 73 2.52 3.83 -0.27
N LEU A 74 3.00 3.74 0.97
CA LEU A 74 2.43 4.48 2.11
C LEU A 74 2.48 6.01 1.96
N SER A 75 3.08 6.52 0.88
CA SER A 75 2.98 7.91 0.46
C SER A 75 1.64 8.25 -0.18
N LEU A 76 0.87 7.28 -0.66
CA LEU A 76 -0.42 7.49 -1.31
C LEU A 76 -1.56 7.69 -0.31
N GLU A 77 -2.54 8.50 -0.69
CA GLU A 77 -3.73 8.84 0.07
C GLU A 77 -4.99 8.24 -0.56
N PHE A 78 -5.87 7.65 0.25
CA PHE A 78 -7.16 7.17 -0.25
C PHE A 78 -8.08 8.33 -0.61
N SER A 79 -8.54 8.36 -1.85
CA SER A 79 -9.63 9.21 -2.32
C SER A 79 -10.91 8.40 -2.40
N GLU A 80 -11.86 8.68 -1.49
CA GLU A 80 -13.18 8.04 -1.50
C GLU A 80 -13.99 8.44 -2.75
N ASN A 81 -13.81 9.67 -3.26
CA ASN A 81 -14.45 10.13 -4.50
C ASN A 81 -14.04 9.30 -5.71
N CYS A 82 -12.75 9.00 -5.82
CA CYS A 82 -12.21 8.20 -6.91
C CYS A 82 -12.18 6.69 -6.59
N ASN A 83 -12.50 6.33 -5.35
CA ASN A 83 -12.33 5.00 -4.78
C ASN A 83 -10.99 4.34 -5.12
N GLN A 84 -9.90 5.08 -4.88
CA GLN A 84 -8.54 4.64 -5.20
C GLN A 84 -7.51 5.38 -4.34
N CYS A 85 -6.30 4.84 -4.26
CA CYS A 85 -5.16 5.52 -3.64
C CYS A 85 -4.46 6.40 -4.68
N LEU A 86 -4.23 7.67 -4.33
CA LEU A 86 -3.67 8.72 -5.19
C LEU A 86 -2.46 9.38 -4.50
N TYR A 87 -1.66 10.14 -5.25
CA TYR A 87 -0.57 10.92 -4.64
C TYR A 87 -1.10 12.00 -3.69
N SER A 88 -2.16 12.68 -4.11
CA SER A 88 -3.04 13.43 -3.22
C SER A 88 -4.49 12.99 -3.44
N LYS A 89 -5.28 12.94 -2.36
CA LYS A 89 -6.71 12.57 -2.46
C LYS A 89 -7.55 13.50 -3.34
N HIS A 90 -7.00 14.66 -3.71
CA HIS A 90 -7.62 15.70 -4.52
C HIS A 90 -7.19 15.65 -6.00
N ASP A 91 -6.27 14.76 -6.35
CA ASP A 91 -5.84 14.60 -7.73
C ASP A 91 -6.98 14.03 -8.59
N ASP A 92 -6.90 14.26 -9.90
CA ASP A 92 -7.88 13.74 -10.83
C ASP A 92 -7.96 12.21 -10.76
N CYS A 93 -9.19 11.70 -10.89
CA CYS A 93 -9.37 10.26 -10.84
C CYS A 93 -8.72 9.61 -12.07
N VAL A 94 -7.67 8.81 -11.84
CA VAL A 94 -7.04 7.97 -12.88
C VAL A 94 -8.06 7.05 -13.56
N THR A 95 -9.10 6.62 -12.83
CA THR A 95 -10.30 5.98 -13.38
C THR A 95 -11.54 6.44 -12.63
N THR A 96 -12.66 6.62 -13.33
CA THR A 96 -13.98 6.93 -12.75
C THR A 96 -14.92 5.72 -12.72
N GLN A 97 -14.42 4.53 -13.11
CA GLN A 97 -15.23 3.32 -13.05
C GLN A 97 -15.55 3.00 -11.59
N LYS A 98 -16.84 2.79 -11.27
CA LYS A 98 -17.25 2.33 -9.95
C LYS A 98 -16.49 1.04 -9.64
N TRP A 99 -15.84 0.99 -8.48
CA TRP A 99 -15.35 -0.26 -7.94
C TRP A 99 -16.52 -1.23 -7.81
N HIS A 100 -16.44 -2.33 -8.54
CA HIS A 100 -17.29 -3.48 -8.31
C HIS A 100 -16.51 -4.43 -7.43
N PRO A 101 -17.09 -4.98 -6.35
CA PRO A 101 -16.46 -6.06 -5.62
C PRO A 101 -16.08 -7.13 -6.64
N ALA A 102 -14.78 -7.35 -6.77
CA ALA A 102 -14.28 -8.50 -7.49
C ALA A 102 -14.92 -9.72 -6.82
N THR A 103 -15.74 -10.46 -7.56
CA THR A 103 -16.17 -11.80 -7.13
C THR A 103 -14.91 -12.53 -6.74
N THR A 104 -14.87 -13.09 -5.52
CA THR A 104 -13.73 -13.84 -4.99
C THR A 104 -13.31 -14.86 -6.04
N PHE A 105 -12.25 -14.52 -6.77
CA PHE A 105 -11.68 -15.42 -7.75
C PHE A 105 -11.13 -16.64 -7.00
N ALA A 106 -11.11 -17.80 -7.63
CA ALA A 106 -10.48 -18.97 -7.04
C ALA A 106 -9.02 -18.62 -6.71
N CYS A 107 -8.65 -18.78 -5.44
CA CYS A 107 -7.31 -18.49 -4.93
C CYS A 107 -6.51 -19.76 -4.75
N SER A 108 -5.20 -19.67 -4.97
CA SER A 108 -4.29 -20.65 -4.37
C SER A 108 -4.20 -20.42 -2.86
N ASP A 109 -4.36 -21.48 -2.05
CA ASP A 109 -4.11 -21.40 -0.61
C ASP A 109 -2.59 -21.41 -0.32
N LYS A 110 -1.99 -20.21 -0.30
CA LYS A 110 -0.53 -20.03 -0.19
C LYS A 110 -0.11 -19.37 1.13
N CYS A 111 -1.03 -18.73 1.84
CA CYS A 111 -0.75 -18.06 3.10
C CYS A 111 -0.15 -19.00 4.17
N PRO A 112 -0.55 -20.29 4.30
CA PRO A 112 0.04 -21.17 5.31
C PRO A 112 1.56 -21.36 5.15
N ALA A 113 2.07 -21.32 3.92
CA ALA A 113 3.49 -21.46 3.63
C ALA A 113 4.33 -20.28 4.11
N ARG A 114 3.71 -19.13 4.41
CA ARG A 114 4.36 -17.94 4.97
C ARG A 114 4.44 -17.98 6.50
N GLY A 115 3.80 -18.97 7.12
CA GLY A 115 3.78 -19.19 8.55
C GLY A 115 2.53 -18.64 9.25
N PRO A 116 2.24 -19.14 10.47
CA PRO A 116 0.98 -18.89 11.19
C PRO A 116 0.81 -17.44 11.69
N HIS A 117 1.85 -16.62 11.59
CA HIS A 117 1.82 -15.21 12.01
C HIS A 117 1.87 -14.25 10.82
N PHE A 118 1.93 -14.75 9.59
CA PHE A 118 1.98 -13.91 8.40
C PHE A 118 0.62 -13.25 8.13
N SER A 119 0.62 -11.93 8.04
CA SER A 119 -0.51 -11.16 7.52
C SER A 119 0.05 -10.19 6.48
N GLY A 120 -0.60 -10.11 5.32
CA GLY A 120 -0.08 -9.38 4.17
C GLY A 120 -0.68 -9.89 2.87
N ASN A 121 -0.13 -9.45 1.75
CA ASN A 121 -0.56 -9.88 0.42
C ASN A 121 0.57 -10.65 -0.25
N ILE A 122 0.21 -11.66 -1.02
CA ILE A 122 1.17 -12.46 -1.80
C ILE A 122 0.73 -12.55 -3.25
N GLU A 123 1.70 -12.69 -4.15
CA GLU A 123 1.45 -12.88 -5.57
C GLU A 123 0.61 -14.14 -5.81
N ASP A 124 -0.40 -14.00 -6.67
CA ASP A 124 -1.08 -15.17 -7.21
C ASP A 124 -0.27 -15.73 -8.39
N PRO A 125 0.28 -16.97 -8.28
CA PRO A 125 1.09 -17.57 -9.33
C PRO A 125 0.31 -17.90 -10.60
N HIS A 126 -1.02 -17.88 -10.56
CA HIS A 126 -1.90 -18.21 -11.67
C HIS A 126 -2.57 -16.99 -12.30
N ASN A 127 -2.64 -15.88 -11.58
CA ASN A 127 -3.23 -14.66 -12.09
C ASN A 127 -2.46 -13.42 -11.59
N PRO A 128 -1.57 -12.86 -12.41
CA PRO A 128 -0.82 -11.67 -12.00
C PRO A 128 -1.73 -10.45 -11.82
N HIS A 129 -2.96 -10.46 -12.30
CA HIS A 129 -3.92 -9.36 -12.13
C HIS A 129 -4.71 -9.43 -10.82
N GLN A 130 -4.24 -10.21 -9.84
CA GLN A 130 -4.79 -10.26 -8.50
C GLN A 130 -3.70 -10.58 -7.48
N TYR A 131 -4.04 -10.44 -6.20
CA TYR A 131 -3.21 -10.88 -5.09
C TYR A 131 -4.01 -11.67 -4.08
N ILE A 132 -3.34 -12.56 -3.36
CA ILE A 132 -3.92 -13.37 -2.29
C ILE A 132 -3.71 -12.60 -0.99
N ALA A 133 -4.80 -12.23 -0.32
CA ALA A 133 -4.77 -11.62 1.00
C ALA A 133 -4.66 -12.70 2.08
N CYS A 134 -3.75 -12.48 3.03
CA CYS A 134 -3.44 -13.39 4.13
C CYS A 134 -3.69 -12.72 5.49
N PHE A 135 -4.25 -13.49 6.43
CA PHE A 135 -4.38 -13.08 7.83
C PHE A 135 -4.02 -14.25 8.75
N HIS A 136 -3.02 -14.07 9.61
CA HIS A 136 -2.51 -15.13 10.51
C HIS A 136 -2.23 -16.47 9.81
N GLY A 137 -1.59 -16.40 8.63
CA GLY A 137 -1.26 -17.55 7.81
C GLY A 137 -2.47 -18.20 7.11
N GLN A 138 -3.67 -17.61 7.20
CA GLN A 138 -4.86 -18.10 6.51
C GLN A 138 -5.14 -17.26 5.26
N THR A 139 -5.52 -17.93 4.17
CA THR A 139 -5.99 -17.26 2.96
C THR A 139 -7.39 -16.71 3.21
N VAL A 140 -7.55 -15.38 3.17
CA VAL A 140 -8.84 -14.72 3.38
C VAL A 140 -9.56 -14.40 2.07
N GLY A 141 -8.84 -14.36 0.95
CA GLY A 141 -9.41 -14.20 -0.38
C GLY A 141 -8.43 -13.62 -1.39
N CYS A 142 -8.90 -13.45 -2.62
CA CYS A 142 -8.13 -12.84 -3.70
C CYS A 142 -8.75 -11.51 -4.07
N ILE A 143 -7.90 -10.52 -4.28
CA ILE A 143 -8.31 -9.16 -4.60
C ILE A 143 -7.75 -8.83 -5.98
N ALA A 144 -8.64 -8.50 -6.92
CA ALA A 144 -8.24 -8.13 -8.26
C ALA A 144 -7.53 -6.77 -8.26
N CYS A 145 -6.47 -6.68 -9.03
CA CYS A 145 -5.88 -5.41 -9.42
C CYS A 145 -6.83 -4.65 -10.35
N PRO A 146 -6.76 -3.30 -10.34
CA PRO A 146 -7.38 -2.50 -11.39
C PRO A 146 -6.92 -2.94 -12.78
N LYS A 147 -7.78 -2.76 -13.78
CA LYS A 147 -7.58 -3.25 -15.14
C LYS A 147 -6.23 -2.79 -15.72
N GLY A 148 -5.42 -3.74 -16.17
CA GLY A 148 -4.11 -3.49 -16.80
C GLY A 148 -2.93 -3.44 -15.83
N LEU A 149 -3.18 -3.61 -14.53
CA LEU A 149 -2.14 -3.71 -13.51
C LEU A 149 -1.87 -5.18 -13.14
N GLU A 150 -0.64 -5.48 -12.77
CA GLU A 150 -0.15 -6.74 -12.24
C GLU A 150 0.29 -6.53 -10.78
N PHE A 151 -0.10 -7.41 -9.86
CA PHE A 151 0.37 -7.33 -8.48
C PHE A 151 1.85 -7.68 -8.42
N ASN A 152 2.59 -6.84 -7.73
CA ASN A 152 3.98 -7.02 -7.39
C ASN A 152 4.07 -7.19 -5.87
N GLU A 153 4.55 -8.34 -5.41
CA GLU A 153 4.63 -8.65 -3.98
C GLU A 153 5.76 -7.89 -3.28
N GLU A 154 6.90 -7.71 -3.93
CA GLU A 154 8.03 -6.93 -3.40
C GLU A 154 7.59 -5.51 -3.02
N TRP A 155 6.76 -4.92 -3.87
CA TRP A 155 6.18 -3.60 -3.71
C TRP A 155 4.77 -3.67 -3.15
N ASN A 156 4.24 -4.81 -2.75
CA ASN A 156 2.87 -4.98 -2.23
C ASN A 156 1.79 -4.10 -2.91
N ALA A 157 1.82 -4.03 -4.25
CA ALA A 157 0.94 -3.15 -5.03
C ALA A 157 0.69 -3.64 -6.45
N CYS A 158 -0.44 -3.21 -7.00
CA CYS A 158 -0.76 -3.41 -8.41
C CYS A 158 -0.08 -2.34 -9.27
N LEU A 159 0.80 -2.75 -10.18
CA LEU A 159 1.64 -1.88 -11.01
C LEU A 159 1.51 -2.24 -12.49
N PHE A 160 1.85 -1.33 -13.41
CA PHE A 160 1.95 -1.69 -14.82
C PHE A 160 3.13 -2.62 -15.06
N LYS A 161 2.96 -3.58 -15.97
CA LYS A 161 4.03 -4.51 -16.36
C LYS A 161 5.28 -3.74 -16.79
N GLY A 162 6.41 -3.97 -16.10
CA GLY A 162 7.69 -3.32 -16.39
C GLY A 162 7.86 -1.90 -15.84
N LYS A 163 6.88 -1.35 -15.11
CA LYS A 163 7.03 -0.08 -14.38
C LYS A 163 7.10 -0.34 -12.87
N PHE A 164 8.31 -0.28 -12.33
CA PHE A 164 8.56 -0.22 -10.87
C PHE A 164 8.55 1.22 -10.33
N LYS A 165 8.28 2.21 -11.19
CA LYS A 165 8.11 3.60 -10.77
C LYS A 165 6.63 3.87 -10.54
N THR A 166 6.32 4.20 -9.31
CA THR A 166 4.98 4.55 -8.83
C THR A 166 4.53 5.93 -9.30
N GLU A 167 5.44 6.80 -9.74
CA GLU A 167 5.11 8.15 -10.19
C GLU A 167 4.60 8.16 -11.64
N PRO A 168 3.51 8.89 -11.95
CA PRO A 168 3.16 9.19 -13.32
C PRO A 168 4.26 10.08 -13.94
N ASP A 169 4.64 9.78 -15.19
CA ASP A 169 5.52 10.64 -15.97
C ASP A 169 4.78 11.98 -16.20
N HIS A 170 5.25 13.06 -15.58
CA HIS A 170 4.76 14.43 -15.79
C HIS A 170 5.09 14.95 -17.20
#